data_AF-A0A3A0B3R0-F1
#
_entry.id   AF-A0A3A0B3R0-F1
#
_cell.length_a   1.000
_cell.length_b   1.000
_cell.length_c   1.000
_cell.angle_alpha   90.00
_cell.angle_beta   90.00
_cell.angle_gamma   90.00
#
_symmetry.space_group_name_H-M   'P 1'
#
loop_
_entity.id
_entity.type
_entity.pdbx_description
1 polymer ?
#
loop_
_entity_poly.entity_id
_entity_poly.type
_entity_poly.pdbx_seq_one_letter_code
_entity_poly.pdbx_strand_id
1 'polypeptide(L)' 'MEPKSTKVVPLDTLVEQIRAACIQAALDGYEMAAADGLCAEGAWECAVDAMRHADLAALVQGAADQTSSR' A
#
# COMPACT_ATOMS: atom_id res chain seq x y z
N MET A 1 -18.94 2.69 35.96
CA MET A 1 -18.11 1.89 35.05
C MET A 1 -18.54 2.27 33.65
N GLU A 2 -17.94 3.32 33.10
CA GLU A 2 -18.29 3.83 31.77
C GLU A 2 -17.77 2.89 30.68
N PRO A 3 -18.52 2.67 29.58
CA PRO A 3 -18.06 1.86 28.48
C PRO A 3 -16.92 2.59 27.74
N LYS A 4 -15.74 1.97 27.71
CA LYS A 4 -14.54 2.50 27.04
C LYS A 4 -14.76 2.55 25.52
N SER A 5 -14.49 3.72 24.96
CA SER A 5 -14.68 4.11 23.56
C SER A 5 -13.75 3.31 22.61
N THR A 6 -14.34 2.43 21.79
CA THR A 6 -13.69 1.71 20.69
C THR A 6 -13.36 2.68 19.56
N LYS A 7 -12.08 2.89 19.24
CA LYS A 7 -11.68 3.53 17.97
C LYS A 7 -11.41 2.48 16.91
N VAL A 8 -12.37 2.32 16.02
CA VAL A 8 -12.27 1.55 14.77
C VAL A 8 -11.44 2.36 13.78
N VAL A 9 -10.47 1.74 13.08
CA VAL A 9 -9.86 2.39 11.90
C VAL A 9 -10.95 2.46 10.83
N PRO A 10 -11.36 3.67 10.39
CA PRO A 10 -12.40 3.79 9.40
C PRO A 10 -11.99 3.07 8.12
N LEU A 11 -12.92 2.33 7.50
CA LEU A 11 -12.68 1.61 6.25
C LEU A 11 -12.12 2.55 5.17
N ASP A 12 -12.58 3.81 5.15
CA ASP A 12 -12.08 4.85 4.26
C ASP A 12 -10.57 5.08 4.43
N THR A 13 -10.06 5.09 5.66
CA THR A 13 -8.63 5.28 5.94
C THR A 13 -7.80 4.10 5.43
N LEU A 14 -8.28 2.85 5.59
CA LEU A 14 -7.58 1.68 5.05
C LEU A 14 -7.59 1.68 3.50
N VAL A 15 -8.69 2.09 2.88
CA VAL A 15 -8.79 2.21 1.42
C VAL A 15 -7.80 3.25 0.89
N GLU A 16 -7.66 4.40 1.55
CA GLU A 16 -6.67 5.41 1.18
C GLU A 16 -5.23 4.89 1.33
N GLN A 17 -4.94 4.12 2.38
CA GLN A 17 -3.61 3.52 2.58
C GLN A 17 -3.28 2.48 1.49
N ILE A 18 -4.24 1.62 1.13
CA ILE A 18 -4.07 0.66 0.03
C ILE A 18 -3.82 1.40 -1.29
N ARG A 19 -4.61 2.43 -1.58
CA ARG A 19 -4.43 3.24 -2.80
C ARG A 19 -3.05 3.88 -2.84
N ALA A 20 -2.62 4.51 -1.75
CA ALA A 20 -1.32 5.13 -1.64
C ALA A 20 -0.19 4.11 -1.85
N ALA A 21 -0.30 2.92 -1.26
CA ALA A 21 0.69 1.85 -1.42
C ALA A 21 0.82 1.39 -2.88
N CYS A 22 -0.28 1.20 -3.59
CA CYS A 22 -0.24 0.85 -5.01
C CYS A 22 0.38 1.97 -5.86
N ILE A 23 -0.01 3.23 -5.63
CA ILE A 23 0.56 4.37 -6.36
C ILE A 23 2.07 4.45 -6.12
N GLN A 24 2.51 4.33 -4.86
CA GLN A 24 3.93 4.40 -4.54
C GLN A 24 4.71 3.26 -5.18
N ALA A 25 4.19 2.03 -5.13
CA ALA A 25 4.82 0.88 -5.78
C ALA A 25 4.99 1.10 -7.30
N ALA A 26 3.98 1.67 -7.97
CA ALA A 26 4.09 2.01 -9.39
C ALA A 26 5.19 3.05 -9.67
N LEU A 27 5.23 4.12 -8.87
CA LEU A 27 6.22 5.19 -9.00
C LEU A 27 7.64 4.63 -8.80
N ASP A 28 7.85 3.89 -7.71
CA ASP A 28 9.16 3.30 -7.37
C ASP A 28 9.63 2.35 -8.48
N GLY A 29 8.73 1.49 -8.99
CA GLY A 29 9.04 0.56 -10.07
C GLY A 29 9.39 1.26 -11.39
N TYR A 30 8.65 2.32 -11.74
CA TYR A 30 8.92 3.11 -12.94
C TYR A 30 10.25 3.87 -12.83
N GLU A 31 10.45 4.58 -11.71
CA GLU A 31 11.63 5.42 -11.48
C GLU A 31 12.91 4.58 -11.45
N MET A 32 12.87 3.41 -10.80
CA MET A 32 14.01 2.49 -10.79
C MET A 32 14.33 1.97 -12.18
N ALA A 33 13.32 1.51 -12.94
CA ALA A 33 13.53 1.01 -14.30
C ALA A 33 14.02 2.11 -15.26
N ALA A 34 13.51 3.33 -15.12
CA ALA A 34 13.99 4.48 -15.88
C ALA A 34 15.44 4.83 -15.52
N ALA A 35 15.81 4.76 -14.23
CA ALA A 35 17.19 4.95 -13.77
C ALA A 35 18.14 3.87 -14.31
N ASP A 36 17.65 2.62 -14.47
CA ASP A 36 18.36 1.51 -15.10
C ASP A 36 18.42 1.61 -16.64
N GLY A 37 17.81 2.64 -17.23
CA GLY A 37 17.90 2.95 -18.65
C GLY A 37 16.88 2.22 -19.52
N LEU A 38 15.82 1.65 -18.93
CA LEU A 38 14.73 1.07 -19.73
C LEU A 38 13.97 2.17 -20.49
N CYS A 39 13.42 1.80 -21.64
CA CYS A 39 12.49 2.66 -22.36
C CYS A 39 11.19 2.83 -21.56
N ALA A 40 10.34 3.78 -21.97
CA ALA A 40 9.10 4.08 -21.27
C ALA A 40 8.14 2.87 -21.14
N GLU A 41 8.09 1.99 -22.14
CA GLU A 41 7.28 0.76 -22.10
C GLU A 41 7.84 -0.24 -21.07
N GLY A 42 9.16 -0.46 -21.08
CA GLY A 42 9.80 -1.33 -20.09
C GLY A 42 9.67 -0.80 -18.66
N ALA A 43 9.82 0.51 -18.46
CA ALA A 43 9.59 1.14 -17.16
C ALA A 43 8.12 1.03 -16.71
N TRP A 44 7.17 1.10 -17.64
CA TRP A 44 5.75 0.85 -17.36
C TRP A 44 5.47 -0.60 -16.93
N GLU A 45 6.08 -1.58 -17.59
CA GLU A 45 5.97 -2.99 -17.19
C GLU A 45 6.49 -3.20 -15.75
N CYS A 46 7.64 -2.61 -15.42
CA CYS A 46 8.18 -2.65 -14.06
C CYS A 46 7.26 -1.97 -13.04
N ALA A 47 6.64 -0.85 -13.38
CA ALA A 47 5.65 -0.18 -12.51
C ALA A 47 4.45 -1.08 -12.21
N VAL A 48 3.92 -1.76 -13.23
CA VAL A 48 2.79 -2.69 -13.08
C VAL A 48 3.19 -3.90 -12.24
N ASP A 49 4.39 -4.46 -12.47
CA ASP A 49 4.88 -5.58 -11.68
C ASP A 49 5.14 -5.18 -10.23
N ALA A 50 5.66 -3.99 -9.96
CA ALA A 50 5.82 -3.48 -8.60
C ALA A 50 4.46 -3.36 -7.87
N MET A 51 3.41 -2.84 -8.55
CA MET A 51 2.06 -2.83 -7.98
C MET A 51 1.54 -4.23 -7.65
N ARG A 52 1.77 -5.22 -8.53
CA ARG A 52 1.34 -6.62 -8.31
C ARG A 52 2.01 -7.26 -7.10
N HIS A 53 3.23 -6.82 -6.77
CA HIS A 53 4.01 -7.33 -5.64
C HIS A 53 3.87 -6.47 -4.37
N ALA A 54 3.05 -5.41 -4.39
CA ALA A 54 2.78 -4.62 -3.19
C ALA A 54 2.15 -5.50 -2.10
N ASP A 55 2.76 -5.51 -0.90
CA ASP A 55 2.29 -6.33 0.22
C ASP A 55 1.08 -5.70 0.91
N LEU A 56 -0.08 -5.83 0.27
CA LEU A 56 -1.35 -5.35 0.81
C LEU A 56 -1.83 -6.20 2.00
N ALA A 57 -1.39 -7.46 2.08
CA ALA A 57 -1.75 -8.34 3.19
C ALA A 57 -1.17 -7.83 4.51
N ALA A 58 0.09 -7.38 4.50
CA ALA A 58 0.70 -6.73 5.66
C ALA A 58 -0.04 -5.44 6.09
N LEU A 59 -0.55 -4.65 5.14
CA LEU A 59 -1.34 -3.45 5.47
C LEU A 59 -2.68 -3.79 6.11
N VAL A 60 -3.38 -4.80 5.59
CA VAL A 60 -4.66 -5.28 6.16
C VAL A 60 -4.44 -5.88 7.54
N GLN A 61 -3.39 -6.70 7.70
CA GLN A 61 -3.05 -7.30 8.99
C GLN A 61 -2.62 -6.23 10.00
N GLY A 62 -1.83 -5.24 9.59
CA GLY A 62 -1.47 -4.10 10.44
C GLY A 62 -2.69 -3.28 10.88
N ALA A 63 -3.70 -3.11 10.02
CA ALA A 63 -4.96 -2.48 10.41
C ALA A 63 -5.78 -3.34 11.39
N ALA A 64 -5.76 -4.66 11.22
CA ALA A 64 -6.38 -5.61 12.14
C ALA A 64 -5.64 -5.70 13.50
N ASP A 65 -4.32 -5.63 13.50
CA ASP A 65 -3.48 -5.68 14.71
C ASP A 65 -3.56 -4.36 15.50
N GLN A 66 -3.71 -3.23 14.81
CA GLN A 66 -4.10 -1.96 15.44
C GLN A 66 -5.48 -2.01 16.09
N THR A 67 -6.32 -2.96 15.67
CA THR A 67 -7.61 -3.29 16.28
C THR A 67 -7.45 -4.29 17.45
N SER A 68 -6.49 -5.22 17.39
CA SER A 68 -6.32 -6.33 18.34
C SER A 68 -5.28 -6.12 19.45
N SER A 69 -4.30 -5.23 19.30
CA SER A 69 -3.28 -4.93 20.32
C SER A 69 -3.83 -4.03 21.46
N ARG A 70 -5.13 -4.08 21.73
CA ARG A 70 -5.81 -3.18 22.68
C ARG A 70 -6.94 -3.87 23.44
#